data_AF-A0A963SH47-F1
#
_entry.id   AF-A0A963SH47-F1
#
_cell.length_a   1.000
_cell.length_b   1.000
_cell.length_c   1.000
_cell.angle_alpha   90.00
_cell.angle_beta   90.00
_cell.angle_gamma   90.00
#
_symmetry.space_group_name_H-M   'P 1'
#
loop_
_entity.id
_entity.type
_entity.pdbx_description
1 polymer ?
#
loop_
_entity_poly.entity_id
_entity_poly.type
_entity_poly.pdbx_seq_one_letter_code
_entity_poly.pdbx_strand_id
1 'polypeptide(L)'
;MAQNAISVLGAAQLAGADLEKAVAALADLRAEAGRGRIQRLKHPRGKFTLVDESYNANPASMRAAITLLAQMPVGSNGRRIAVLGDMLELGQHAEKLHAGLAEPLLEAGMDRVFLGGPEMAALNDKLRETIKVDYQPTVDALLPQVVSVARPGDVLMIKSSNGIGFARIVKALTE
;
A
#
# COMPACT_ATOMS: atom_id res chain seq x y z
N MET A 1 7.16 -10.38 5.40
CA MET A 1 7.04 -11.82 5.07
C MET A 1 8.07 -12.69 5.78
N ALA A 2 9.36 -12.34 5.83
CA ALA A 2 10.40 -13.18 6.44
C ALA A 2 10.10 -13.64 7.88
N GLN A 3 9.66 -12.74 8.77
CA GLN A 3 9.27 -13.11 10.14
C GLN A 3 8.10 -14.10 10.17
N ASN A 4 7.04 -13.87 9.39
CA ASN A 4 5.91 -14.81 9.32
C ASN A 4 6.35 -16.18 8.80
N ALA A 5 7.23 -16.22 7.79
CA ALA A 5 7.77 -17.46 7.25
C ALA A 5 8.57 -18.23 8.33
N ILE A 6 9.44 -17.55 9.08
CA ILE A 6 10.20 -18.15 10.19
C ILE A 6 9.25 -18.68 11.28
N SER A 7 8.23 -17.91 11.65
CA SER A 7 7.23 -18.35 12.64
C SER A 7 6.46 -19.59 12.19
N VAL A 8 6.07 -19.66 10.91
CA VAL A 8 5.39 -20.83 10.33
C VAL A 8 6.32 -22.04 10.32
N LEU A 9 7.58 -21.88 9.91
CA LEU A 9 8.57 -22.97 9.91
C LEU A 9 8.84 -23.49 11.34
N GLY A 10 8.95 -22.58 12.32
CA GLY A 10 9.09 -22.95 13.72
C GLY A 10 7.87 -23.72 14.25
N ALA A 11 6.65 -23.26 13.94
CA ALA A 11 5.43 -23.96 14.30
C ALA A 11 5.31 -25.34 13.63
N ALA A 12 5.66 -25.45 12.35
CA ALA A 12 5.67 -26.70 11.60
C ALA A 12 6.64 -27.71 12.21
N GLN A 13 7.85 -27.27 12.58
CA GLN A 13 8.83 -28.10 13.25
C GLN A 13 8.32 -28.62 14.60
N LEU A 14 7.71 -27.75 15.42
CA LEU A 14 7.14 -28.14 16.72
C LEU A 14 5.97 -29.12 16.59
N ALA A 15 5.20 -29.02 15.51
CA ALA A 15 4.11 -29.95 15.21
C ALA A 15 4.57 -31.30 14.64
N GLY A 16 5.89 -31.50 14.45
CA GLY A 16 6.43 -32.71 13.85
C GLY A 16 6.22 -32.81 12.34
N ALA A 17 5.95 -31.70 11.66
CA ALA A 17 5.82 -31.67 10.21
C ALA A 17 7.20 -31.78 9.52
N ASP A 18 7.18 -32.24 8.27
CA ASP A 18 8.36 -32.30 7.41
C ASP A 18 8.79 -30.88 7.00
N LEU A 19 9.94 -30.44 7.53
CA LEU A 19 10.44 -29.08 7.32
C LEU A 19 10.85 -28.83 5.87
N GLU A 20 11.39 -29.84 5.16
CA GLU A 20 11.76 -29.69 3.76
C GLU A 20 10.53 -29.46 2.90
N LYS A 21 9.44 -30.19 3.16
CA LYS A 21 8.15 -29.95 2.50
C LYS A 21 7.56 -28.60 2.84
N ALA A 22 7.66 -28.16 4.10
CA ALA A 22 7.19 -26.83 4.50
C ALA A 22 7.95 -25.71 3.79
N VAL A 23 9.28 -25.83 3.68
CA VAL A 23 10.12 -24.88 2.94
C VAL A 23 9.79 -24.88 1.45
N ALA A 24 9.64 -26.07 0.84
CA ALA A 24 9.25 -26.19 -0.57
C ALA A 24 7.88 -25.54 -0.83
N ALA A 25 6.90 -25.74 0.06
CA ALA A 25 5.59 -25.11 -0.06
C ALA A 25 5.65 -23.57 0.08
N LEU A 26 6.55 -23.03 0.89
CA LEU A 26 6.76 -21.59 1.00
C LEU A 26 7.42 -20.98 -0.24
N ALA A 27 8.20 -21.76 -1.01
CA ALA A 27 8.84 -21.27 -2.23
C ALA A 27 7.82 -20.88 -3.32
N ASP A 28 6.69 -21.60 -3.37
CA ASP A 28 5.61 -21.35 -4.31
C ASP A 28 4.57 -20.35 -3.79
N LEU A 29 4.71 -19.87 -2.54
CA LEU A 29 3.76 -18.95 -1.93
C LEU A 29 3.76 -17.62 -2.69
N ARG A 30 2.60 -17.25 -3.21
CA ARG A 30 2.38 -15.96 -3.86
C ARG A 30 1.59 -15.04 -2.94
N ALA A 31 1.92 -13.75 -3.00
CA ALA A 31 1.11 -12.73 -2.34
C ALA A 31 -0.32 -12.76 -2.89
N GLU A 32 -1.29 -12.88 -1.99
CA GLU A 32 -2.71 -12.74 -2.33
C GLU A 32 -3.03 -11.30 -2.74
N ALA A 33 -4.15 -11.12 -3.45
CA ALA A 33 -4.70 -9.79 -3.71
C ALA A 33 -4.87 -9.01 -2.39
N GLY A 34 -4.52 -7.74 -2.39
CA GLY A 34 -4.55 -6.87 -1.22
C GLY A 34 -3.43 -7.08 -0.19
N ARG A 35 -2.52 -8.04 -0.40
CA ARG A 35 -1.47 -8.44 0.57
C ARG A 35 -0.05 -8.35 0.02
N GLY A 36 0.28 -7.23 -0.60
CA GLY A 36 1.63 -6.93 -1.10
C GLY A 36 1.89 -7.47 -2.50
N ARG A 37 0.84 -7.70 -3.30
CA ARG A 37 0.99 -8.20 -4.68
C ARG A 37 1.54 -7.08 -5.56
N ILE A 38 2.71 -7.30 -6.16
CA ILE A 38 3.35 -6.36 -7.09
C ILE A 38 3.04 -6.79 -8.52
N GLN A 39 2.52 -5.87 -9.32
CA GLN A 39 2.09 -6.13 -10.69
C GLN A 39 2.61 -5.04 -11.63
N ARG A 40 3.12 -5.42 -12.81
CA ARG A 40 3.39 -4.47 -13.90
C ARG A 40 2.17 -4.38 -14.80
N LEU A 41 1.48 -3.24 -14.76
CA LEU A 41 0.27 -3.01 -15.52
C LEU A 41 0.57 -2.29 -16.84
N LYS A 42 -0.24 -2.59 -17.86
CA LYS A 42 -0.16 -1.93 -19.16
C LYS A 42 -0.87 -0.58 -19.09
N HIS A 43 -0.29 0.42 -19.74
CA HIS A 43 -0.89 1.73 -19.97
C HIS A 43 -0.75 2.05 -21.48
N PRO A 44 -1.65 2.80 -22.13
CA PRO A 44 -1.58 3.06 -23.57
C PRO A 44 -0.22 3.58 -24.08
N ARG A 45 0.52 4.26 -23.20
CA ARG A 45 1.84 4.84 -23.47
C ARG A 45 3.03 4.09 -22.85
N GLY A 46 2.84 2.90 -22.27
CA GLY A 46 3.91 2.13 -21.64
C GLY A 46 3.44 1.22 -20.50
N LYS A 47 4.21 1.13 -19.42
CA LYS A 47 3.89 0.30 -18.25
C LYS A 47 4.17 1.06 -16.96
N PHE A 48 3.43 0.72 -15.91
CA PHE A 48 3.68 1.18 -14.55
C PHE A 48 3.60 0.01 -13.58
N THR A 49 4.08 0.21 -12.35
CA THR A 49 4.06 -0.82 -11.31
C THR A 49 2.98 -0.47 -10.28
N LEU A 50 2.14 -1.44 -9.96
CA LEU A 50 1.16 -1.37 -8.88
C LEU A 50 1.62 -2.28 -7.73
N VAL A 51 1.58 -1.77 -6.50
CA VAL A 51 1.71 -2.53 -5.26
C VAL A 51 0.36 -2.54 -4.57
N ASP A 52 -0.25 -3.72 -4.51
CA ASP A 52 -1.58 -3.91 -3.94
C ASP A 52 -1.48 -4.35 -2.48
N GLU A 53 -1.73 -3.41 -1.57
CA GLU A 53 -1.75 -3.55 -0.10
C GLU A 53 -3.13 -3.20 0.47
N SER A 54 -4.20 -3.31 -0.34
CA SER A 54 -5.52 -2.73 -0.04
C SER A 54 -6.40 -3.52 0.94
N TYR A 55 -5.89 -4.58 1.56
CA TYR A 55 -6.69 -5.44 2.45
C TYR A 55 -6.53 -5.09 3.94
N ASN A 56 -5.32 -4.78 4.39
CA ASN A 56 -5.07 -4.51 5.81
C ASN A 56 -4.28 -3.22 5.98
N ALA A 57 -4.75 -2.36 6.87
CA ALA A 57 -4.04 -1.16 7.27
C ALA A 57 -4.04 -1.03 8.78
N ASN A 58 -2.82 -0.95 9.31
CA ASN A 58 -2.54 -0.54 10.68
C ASN A 58 -1.21 0.24 10.67
N PRO A 59 -0.87 0.95 11.75
CA PRO A 59 0.28 1.86 11.73
C PRO A 59 1.61 1.18 11.36
N ALA A 60 1.84 -0.05 11.83
CA ALA A 60 3.08 -0.79 11.55
C ALA A 60 3.16 -1.23 10.08
N SER A 61 2.07 -1.79 9.54
CA SER A 61 2.02 -2.21 8.14
C SER A 61 2.04 -1.04 7.17
N MET A 62 1.44 0.10 7.52
CA MET A 62 1.52 1.34 6.74
C MET A 62 2.98 1.80 6.59
N ARG A 63 3.72 1.89 7.70
CA ARG A 63 5.15 2.23 7.67
C ARG A 63 5.99 1.25 6.86
N ALA A 64 5.71 -0.05 6.99
CA ALA A 64 6.39 -1.08 6.19
C ALA A 64 6.11 -0.92 4.68
N ALA A 65 4.86 -0.64 4.29
CA ALA A 65 4.49 -0.42 2.89
C ALA A 65 5.11 0.86 2.31
N ILE A 66 5.18 1.94 3.09
CA ILE A 66 5.86 3.18 2.71
C ILE A 66 7.36 2.92 2.51
N THR A 67 7.99 2.18 3.42
CA THR A 67 9.41 1.80 3.33
C THR A 67 9.68 0.96 2.08
N LEU A 68 8.82 -0.03 1.80
CA LEU A 68 8.90 -0.84 0.58
C LEU A 68 8.81 0.05 -0.66
N LEU A 69 7.80 0.92 -0.72
CA LEU A 69 7.60 1.84 -1.84
C LEU A 69 8.82 2.75 -2.06
N ALA A 70 9.44 3.26 -0.99
CA ALA A 70 10.65 4.08 -1.04
C ALA A 70 11.81 3.36 -1.76
N GLN A 71 11.95 2.05 -1.53
CA GLN A 71 13.02 1.22 -2.09
C GLN A 71 12.73 0.74 -3.52
N MET A 72 11.49 0.89 -4.01
CA MET A 72 11.13 0.41 -5.34
C MET A 72 11.73 1.29 -6.45
N PRO A 73 12.21 0.68 -7.55
CA PRO A 73 12.74 1.42 -8.68
C PRO A 73 11.61 2.11 -9.43
N VAL A 74 11.78 3.41 -9.65
CA VAL A 74 10.89 4.22 -10.48
C VAL A 74 11.40 4.19 -11.92
N GLY A 75 10.50 4.04 -12.88
CA GLY A 75 10.85 4.06 -14.31
C GLY A 75 11.25 5.46 -14.79
N SER A 76 11.75 5.56 -16.02
CA SER A 76 12.13 6.85 -16.62
C SER A 76 10.98 7.85 -16.58
N ASN A 77 11.20 9.03 -15.98
CA ASN A 77 10.20 10.08 -15.75
C ASN A 77 8.95 9.62 -14.96
N GLY A 78 9.03 8.47 -14.31
CA GLY A 78 8.00 7.95 -13.41
C GLY A 78 7.96 8.70 -12.09
N ARG A 79 6.95 8.37 -11.30
CA ARG A 79 6.75 8.92 -9.95
C ARG A 79 6.53 7.81 -8.94
N ARG A 80 6.86 8.09 -7.69
CA ARG A 80 6.49 7.30 -6.52
C ARG A 80 5.20 7.86 -5.93
N ILE A 81 4.13 7.07 -6.00
CA ILE A 81 2.78 7.51 -5.63
C ILE A 81 2.24 6.60 -4.51
N ALA A 82 1.85 7.21 -3.40
CA ALA A 82 1.14 6.53 -2.32
C ALA A 82 -0.36 6.84 -2.40
N VAL A 83 -1.20 5.83 -2.28
CA VAL A 83 -2.66 5.95 -2.21
C VAL A 83 -3.11 5.29 -0.91
N LEU A 84 -3.39 6.11 0.10
CA LEU A 84 -3.64 5.66 1.47
C LEU A 84 -5.09 5.93 1.86
N GLY A 85 -5.74 4.93 2.45
CA GLY A 85 -7.05 5.09 3.08
C GLY A 85 -7.06 4.66 4.53
N ASP A 86 -8.16 4.98 5.22
CA ASP A 86 -8.26 4.87 6.68
C ASP A 86 -7.81 3.51 7.25
N MET A 87 -7.11 3.60 8.38
CA MET A 87 -6.86 2.52 9.33
C MET A 87 -8.05 2.43 10.28
N LEU A 88 -8.78 1.31 10.25
CA LEU A 88 -9.94 1.08 11.11
C LEU A 88 -9.52 0.58 12.50
N GLU A 89 -10.45 0.59 13.45
CA GLU A 89 -10.28 0.05 14.81
C GLU A 89 -9.18 0.72 15.65
N LEU A 90 -8.90 2.02 15.41
CA LEU A 90 -7.90 2.78 16.16
C LEU A 90 -8.47 3.58 17.35
N GLY A 91 -9.80 3.70 17.44
CA GLY A 91 -10.49 4.45 18.49
C GLY A 91 -9.97 5.90 18.60
N GLN A 92 -9.79 6.38 19.84
CA GLN A 92 -9.31 7.74 20.14
C GLN A 92 -7.91 8.07 19.58
N HIS A 93 -7.16 7.08 19.10
CA HIS A 93 -5.83 7.27 18.55
C HIS A 93 -5.82 7.46 17.04
N ALA A 94 -6.97 7.36 16.37
CA ALA A 94 -7.07 7.42 14.91
C ALA A 94 -6.38 8.66 14.34
N GLU A 95 -6.78 9.86 14.76
CA GLU A 95 -6.21 11.12 14.28
C GLU A 95 -4.67 11.16 14.40
N LYS A 96 -4.14 10.88 15.60
CA LYS A 96 -2.70 10.91 15.87
C LYS A 96 -1.94 9.89 15.02
N LEU A 97 -2.49 8.68 14.86
CA LEU A 97 -1.83 7.60 14.14
C LEU A 97 -1.86 7.83 12.62
N HIS A 98 -2.92 8.41 12.08
CA HIS A 98 -2.98 8.83 10.67
C HIS A 98 -2.01 9.98 10.41
N ALA A 99 -2.03 11.04 11.22
CA ALA A 99 -1.11 12.17 11.12
C ALA A 99 0.37 11.74 11.23
N GLY A 100 0.65 10.72 12.07
CA GLY A 100 1.98 10.15 12.25
C GLY A 100 2.56 9.42 11.03
N LEU A 101 1.81 9.29 9.93
CA LEU A 101 2.34 8.81 8.65
C LEU A 101 3.04 9.90 7.83
N ALA A 102 3.00 11.17 8.25
CA ALA A 102 3.58 12.27 7.49
C ALA A 102 5.10 12.13 7.33
N GLU A 103 5.82 11.96 8.45
CA GLU A 103 7.28 11.79 8.46
C GLU A 103 7.77 10.66 7.53
N PRO A 104 7.27 9.41 7.65
CA PRO A 104 7.75 8.35 6.77
C PRO A 104 7.40 8.59 5.28
N LEU A 105 6.32 9.29 4.96
CA LEU A 105 6.00 9.66 3.57
C LEU A 105 6.97 10.71 3.01
N LEU A 106 7.36 11.68 3.83
CA LEU A 106 8.33 12.71 3.44
C LEU A 106 9.73 12.12 3.27
N GLU A 107 10.19 11.31 4.22
CA GLU A 107 11.48 10.62 4.15
C GLU A 107 11.57 9.68 2.94
N ALA A 108 10.46 9.04 2.58
CA ALA A 108 10.39 8.15 1.42
C ALA A 108 10.40 8.86 0.06
N GLY A 109 10.39 10.21 0.04
CA GLY A 109 10.47 11.00 -1.19
C GLY A 109 9.28 10.74 -2.13
N MET A 110 8.06 10.80 -1.60
CA MET A 110 6.84 10.67 -2.41
C MET A 110 6.69 11.86 -3.37
N ASP A 111 6.42 11.58 -4.63
CA ASP A 111 6.11 12.62 -5.62
C ASP A 111 4.65 13.09 -5.50
N ARG A 112 3.75 12.18 -5.11
CA ARG A 112 2.32 12.45 -4.93
C ARG A 112 1.69 11.50 -3.92
N VAL A 113 0.76 12.03 -3.14
CA VAL A 113 -0.02 11.24 -2.17
C VAL A 113 -1.51 11.45 -2.41
N PHE A 114 -2.25 10.35 -2.48
CA PHE A 114 -3.71 10.35 -2.52
C PHE A 114 -4.24 9.82 -1.20
N LEU A 115 -5.18 10.54 -0.60
CA LEU A 115 -5.71 10.26 0.72
C LEU A 115 -7.22 10.08 0.64
N GLY A 116 -7.74 8.96 1.14
CA GLY A 116 -9.16 8.62 1.05
C GLY A 116 -9.77 8.12 2.36
N GLY A 117 -10.77 8.83 2.86
CA GLY A 117 -11.45 8.50 4.11
C GLY A 117 -11.35 9.65 5.13
N PRO A 118 -12.35 9.80 6.02
CA PRO A 118 -12.41 10.93 6.95
C PRO A 118 -11.18 11.05 7.87
N GLU A 119 -10.62 9.93 8.34
CA GLU A 119 -9.48 9.98 9.28
C GLU A 119 -8.18 10.45 8.61
N MET A 120 -8.06 10.27 7.29
CA MET A 120 -6.94 10.78 6.51
C MET A 120 -6.87 12.31 6.43
N ALA A 121 -7.91 13.05 6.83
CA ALA A 121 -7.87 14.51 6.93
C ALA A 121 -6.71 14.98 7.84
N ALA A 122 -6.46 14.27 8.95
CA ALA A 122 -5.38 14.59 9.87
C ALA A 122 -3.99 14.50 9.22
N LEU A 123 -3.82 13.54 8.30
CA LEU A 123 -2.59 13.38 7.52
C LEU A 123 -2.48 14.43 6.41
N ASN A 124 -3.59 14.72 5.73
CA ASN A 124 -3.66 15.79 4.72
C ASN A 124 -3.19 17.12 5.30
N ASP A 125 -3.65 17.47 6.50
CA ASP A 125 -3.30 18.73 7.16
C ASP A 125 -1.81 18.86 7.47
N LYS A 126 -1.11 17.74 7.68
CA LYS A 126 0.34 17.70 7.89
C LYS A 126 1.14 17.81 6.59
N LEU A 127 0.59 17.33 5.47
CA LEU A 127 1.36 17.14 4.24
C LEU A 127 1.09 18.17 3.15
N ARG A 128 -0.10 18.79 3.12
CA ARG A 128 -0.58 19.60 1.98
C ARG A 128 0.31 20.79 1.61
N GLU A 129 1.06 21.32 2.58
CA GLU A 129 1.99 22.45 2.36
C GLU A 129 3.40 21.99 1.93
N THR A 130 3.70 20.69 1.99
CA THR A 130 5.05 20.14 1.79
C THR A 130 5.16 19.32 0.51
N ILE A 131 4.14 18.52 0.20
CA ILE A 131 4.11 17.67 -1.00
C ILE A 131 2.74 17.75 -1.65
N LYS A 132 2.65 17.29 -2.90
CA LYS A 132 1.38 17.26 -3.62
C LYS A 132 0.47 16.18 -3.04
N VAL A 133 -0.61 16.62 -2.38
CA VAL A 133 -1.62 15.76 -1.78
C VAL A 133 -2.98 16.00 -2.44
N ASP A 134 -3.68 14.94 -2.77
CA ASP A 134 -5.09 14.97 -3.17
C ASP A 134 -5.90 14.19 -2.13
N TYR A 135 -6.76 14.89 -1.40
CA TYR A 135 -7.61 14.31 -0.36
C TYR A 135 -9.06 14.25 -0.82
N GLN A 136 -9.72 13.13 -0.51
CA GLN A 136 -11.16 12.96 -0.63
C GLN A 136 -11.72 12.21 0.58
N PRO A 137 -12.93 12.55 1.06
CA PRO A 137 -13.52 11.87 2.20
C PRO A 137 -13.98 10.43 1.88
N THR A 138 -14.08 10.05 0.60
CA THR A 138 -14.57 8.73 0.18
C THR A 138 -13.74 8.14 -0.95
N VAL A 139 -13.73 6.80 -1.02
CA VAL A 139 -13.11 6.05 -2.12
C VAL A 139 -13.73 6.40 -3.48
N ASP A 140 -15.03 6.65 -3.55
CA ASP A 140 -15.73 6.95 -4.80
C ASP A 140 -15.25 8.26 -5.43
N ALA A 141 -15.00 9.28 -4.60
CA ALA A 141 -14.48 10.56 -5.07
C ALA A 141 -12.98 10.49 -5.41
N LEU A 142 -12.23 9.61 -4.74
CA LEU A 142 -10.79 9.45 -4.96
C LEU A 142 -10.47 8.61 -6.20
N LEU A 143 -11.25 7.55 -6.45
CA LEU A 143 -11.02 6.56 -7.50
C LEU A 143 -10.74 7.18 -8.88
N PRO A 144 -11.56 8.09 -9.44
CA PRO A 144 -11.31 8.63 -10.77
C PRO A 144 -9.99 9.43 -10.85
N GLN A 145 -9.57 10.04 -9.74
CA GLN A 145 -8.31 10.80 -9.67
C GLN A 145 -7.10 9.87 -9.68
N VAL A 146 -7.17 8.75 -8.97
CA VAL A 146 -6.10 7.74 -8.93
C VAL A 146 -6.00 6.99 -10.25
N VAL A 147 -7.13 6.67 -10.90
CA VAL A 147 -7.09 6.01 -12.21
C VAL A 147 -6.48 6.93 -13.28
N SER A 148 -6.89 8.21 -13.30
CA SER A 148 -6.41 9.17 -14.30
C SER A 148 -4.96 9.63 -14.08
N VAL A 149 -4.42 9.54 -12.87
CA VAL A 149 -3.04 9.97 -12.61
C VAL A 149 -2.01 8.98 -13.13
N ALA A 150 -2.31 7.68 -13.10
CA ALA A 150 -1.33 6.63 -13.37
C ALA A 150 -0.74 6.80 -14.78
N ARG A 151 0.60 6.84 -14.87
CA ARG A 151 1.29 6.99 -16.15
C ARG A 151 2.50 6.05 -16.23
N PRO A 152 3.06 5.83 -17.44
CA PRO A 152 4.22 4.97 -17.61
C PRO A 152 5.39 5.40 -16.72
N GLY A 153 6.09 4.42 -16.16
CA GLY A 153 7.21 4.61 -15.25
C GLY A 153 6.83 4.77 -13.78
N ASP A 154 5.57 5.06 -13.45
CA ASP A 154 5.16 5.20 -12.05
C ASP A 154 5.29 3.89 -11.27
N VAL A 155 5.52 4.04 -9.96
CA VAL A 155 5.26 3.01 -8.95
C VAL A 155 4.19 3.54 -8.02
N LEU A 156 3.04 2.87 -8.01
CA LEU A 156 1.86 3.26 -7.26
C LEU A 156 1.53 2.18 -6.23
N MET A 157 1.40 2.55 -4.96
CA MET A 157 1.02 1.64 -3.88
C MET A 157 -0.33 2.04 -3.31
N ILE A 158 -1.25 1.08 -3.20
CA ILE A 158 -2.60 1.28 -2.68
C ILE A 158 -2.73 0.52 -1.37
N LYS A 159 -3.03 1.23 -0.28
CA LYS A 159 -3.17 0.62 1.05
C LYS A 159 -4.30 1.25 1.85
N SER A 160 -5.18 0.42 2.37
CA SER A 160 -6.26 0.81 3.28
C SER A 160 -6.71 -0.39 4.08
N SER A 161 -7.57 -0.17 5.09
CA SER A 161 -8.34 -1.27 5.66
C SER A 161 -9.32 -1.79 4.61
N ASN A 162 -9.60 -3.10 4.61
CA ASN A 162 -10.50 -3.71 3.63
C ASN A 162 -11.88 -3.02 3.55
N GLY A 163 -12.44 -2.63 4.71
CA GLY A 163 -13.74 -1.97 4.81
C GLY A 163 -13.83 -0.60 4.12
N ILE A 164 -12.69 0.03 3.77
CA ILE A 164 -12.67 1.30 3.04
C ILE A 164 -12.92 1.11 1.54
N GLY A 165 -12.71 -0.09 1.01
CA GLY A 165 -13.06 -0.44 -0.36
C GLY A 165 -12.04 -0.03 -1.43
N PHE A 166 -10.78 0.25 -1.08
CA PHE A 166 -9.74 0.57 -2.07
C PHE A 166 -9.42 -0.60 -3.02
N ALA A 167 -9.82 -1.82 -2.71
CA ALA A 167 -9.82 -2.94 -3.66
C ALA A 167 -10.55 -2.58 -4.98
N ARG A 168 -11.51 -1.65 -4.95
CA ARG A 168 -12.18 -1.13 -6.14
C ARG A 168 -11.26 -0.27 -7.02
N ILE A 169 -10.34 0.49 -6.42
CA ILE A 169 -9.32 1.25 -7.16
C ILE A 169 -8.33 0.29 -7.82
N VAL A 170 -7.88 -0.72 -7.07
CA VAL A 170 -7.02 -1.80 -7.60
C VAL A 170 -7.69 -2.44 -8.81
N LYS A 171 -8.96 -2.87 -8.66
CA LYS A 171 -9.75 -3.47 -9.72
C LYS A 171 -9.82 -2.58 -10.97
N ALA A 172 -10.13 -1.29 -10.79
CA ALA A 172 -10.24 -0.32 -11.88
C ALA A 172 -8.91 -0.03 -12.61
N LEU A 173 -7.75 -0.32 -11.99
CA LEU A 173 -6.44 -0.21 -12.64
C LEU A 173 -6.03 -1.50 -13.37
N THR A 174 -6.55 -2.64 -12.95
CA THR A 174 -6.16 -3.97 -13.45
C THR A 174 -7.06 -4.50 -14.56
N GLU A 175 -8.28 -3.97 -14.68
CA GLU A 175 -9.28 -4.32 -15.70
C GLU A 175 -9.33 -3.24 -16.80
#